data_AF-A0A6T1NWG3-F1
#
_entry.id   AF-A0A6T1NWG3-F1
#
_cell.length_a   1.000
_cell.length_b   1.000
_cell.length_c   1.000
_cell.angle_alpha   90.00
_cell.angle_beta   90.00
_cell.angle_gamma   90.00
#
_symmetry.space_group_name_H-M   'P 1'
#
loop_
_entity.id
_entity.type
_entity.pdbx_description
1 polymer ?
#
loop_
_entity_poly.entity_id
_entity_poly.type
_entity_poly.pdbx_seq_one_letter_code
_entity_poly.pdbx_strand_id
1 'polypeptide(L)'
;MKAMSKKILKRREIVCKDKDLERASQKQGKVHFSLCVWNLSEYSKSSGLGDDAASMVHVFYESKDERKVLNAFASAGIDLESAEAVPVDPNSSLPHEQNIMYTKENLYLQDLYTWEEGAPLSADELKSRFKMK
;
A
#
# COMPACT_ATOMS: atom_id res chain seq x y z
N MET A 1 -27.66 -11.04 15.98
CA MET A 1 -26.21 -10.88 15.73
C MET A 1 -25.73 -9.67 16.50
N LYS A 2 -24.66 -9.78 17.30
CA LYS A 2 -23.99 -8.59 17.86
C LYS A 2 -23.42 -7.79 16.68
N ALA A 3 -23.73 -6.49 16.62
CA ALA A 3 -23.09 -5.61 15.64
C ALA A 3 -21.57 -5.67 15.85
N MET A 4 -20.81 -6.09 14.82
CA MET A 4 -19.36 -6.05 14.88
C MET A 4 -18.92 -4.59 14.95
N SER A 5 -18.04 -4.24 15.90
CA SER A 5 -17.62 -2.85 16.06
C SER A 5 -16.83 -2.40 14.83
N LYS A 6 -17.31 -1.35 14.18
CA LYS A 6 -16.71 -0.78 12.98
C LYS A 6 -15.55 0.13 13.35
N LYS A 7 -14.36 -0.09 12.80
CA LYS A 7 -13.21 0.82 12.99
C LYS A 7 -13.43 2.11 12.20
N ILE A 8 -13.07 3.26 12.77
CA ILE A 8 -13.03 4.53 12.04
C ILE A 8 -11.61 4.69 11.51
N LEU A 9 -11.45 4.54 10.19
CA LEU A 9 -10.15 4.43 9.54
C LEU A 9 -9.81 5.68 8.74
N LYS A 10 -8.51 5.98 8.69
CA LYS A 10 -7.87 6.79 7.66
C LYS A 10 -7.13 5.85 6.71
N ARG A 11 -7.00 6.29 5.45
CA ARG A 11 -6.25 5.64 4.39
C ARG A 11 -5.23 6.63 3.85
N ARG A 12 -4.01 6.15 3.60
CA ARG A 12 -3.00 6.82 2.77
C ARG A 12 -2.65 5.90 1.61
N GLU A 13 -2.50 6.46 0.43
CA GLU A 13 -2.10 5.75 -0.79
C GLU A 13 -0.68 6.16 -1.18
N ILE A 14 0.18 5.18 -1.43
CA ILE A 14 1.56 5.42 -1.81
C ILE A 14 2.07 4.31 -2.73
N VAL A 15 2.98 4.67 -3.64
CA VAL A 15 3.79 3.71 -4.38
C VAL A 15 5.15 3.60 -3.70
N CYS A 16 5.58 2.38 -3.38
CA CYS A 16 6.86 2.13 -2.71
C CYS A 16 7.51 0.84 -3.22
N LYS A 17 8.82 0.68 -2.98
CA LYS A 17 9.53 -0.54 -3.39
C LYS A 17 9.12 -1.71 -2.51
N ASP A 18 9.00 -2.89 -3.12
CA ASP A 18 8.52 -4.09 -2.44
C ASP A 18 9.42 -4.46 -1.24
N LYS A 19 10.73 -4.25 -1.38
CA LYS A 19 11.72 -4.47 -0.30
C LYS A 19 11.59 -3.51 0.89
N ASP A 20 11.08 -2.29 0.66
CA ASP A 20 10.82 -1.32 1.74
C ASP A 20 9.47 -1.65 2.39
N LEU A 21 8.47 -2.04 1.58
CA LEU A 21 7.17 -2.48 2.06
C LEU A 21 7.28 -3.72 2.96
N GLU A 22 8.12 -4.70 2.59
CA GLU A 22 8.38 -5.88 3.42
C GLU A 22 8.94 -5.49 4.80
N ARG A 23 9.86 -4.52 4.85
CA ARG A 23 10.39 -4.01 6.12
C ARG A 23 9.34 -3.30 6.96
N ALA A 24 8.44 -2.54 6.31
CA ALA A 24 7.32 -1.89 7.00
C ALA A 24 6.30 -2.93 7.52
N SER A 25 5.95 -3.94 6.73
CA SER A 25 4.95 -4.96 7.08
C SER A 25 5.37 -5.80 8.28
N GLN A 26 6.66 -6.03 8.49
CA GLN A 26 7.20 -6.66 9.70
C GLN A 26 6.89 -5.90 11.01
N LYS A 27 6.46 -4.63 10.93
CA LYS A 27 6.01 -3.86 12.09
C LYS A 27 4.52 -4.07 12.42
N GLN A 28 3.74 -4.71 11.54
CA GLN A 28 2.35 -5.05 11.80
C GLN A 28 2.24 -5.93 13.06
N GLY A 29 1.21 -5.67 13.87
CA GLY A 29 0.98 -6.35 15.14
C GLY A 29 1.56 -5.60 16.34
N LYS A 30 2.76 -5.03 16.23
CA LYS A 30 3.27 -4.05 17.22
C LYS A 30 2.69 -2.66 16.99
N VAL A 31 2.53 -2.30 15.72
CA VAL A 31 1.81 -1.10 15.27
C VAL A 31 0.53 -1.56 14.59
N HIS A 32 -0.57 -0.89 14.87
CA HIS A 32 -1.89 -1.25 14.35
C HIS A 32 -2.16 -0.54 13.03
N PHE A 33 -1.94 -1.26 11.94
CA PHE A 33 -2.30 -0.84 10.59
C PHE A 33 -2.56 -2.07 9.72
N SER A 34 -3.43 -1.89 8.73
CA SER A 34 -3.68 -2.88 7.68
C SER A 34 -3.16 -2.38 6.33
N LEU A 35 -2.86 -3.31 5.43
CA LEU A 35 -2.34 -3.05 4.10
C LEU A 35 -3.27 -3.67 3.05
N CYS A 36 -3.49 -2.95 1.96
CA CYS A 36 -3.93 -3.50 0.68
C CYS A 36 -2.85 -3.20 -0.36
N VAL A 37 -2.37 -4.23 -1.05
CA VAL A 37 -1.16 -4.16 -1.90
C VAL A 37 -1.53 -4.63 -3.31
N TRP A 38 -1.26 -3.79 -4.29
CA TRP A 38 -1.37 -4.10 -5.71
C TRP A 38 0.01 -4.04 -6.34
N ASN A 39 0.53 -5.19 -6.75
CA ASN A 39 1.85 -5.29 -7.37
C ASN A 39 1.84 -4.54 -8.71
N LEU A 40 2.86 -3.71 -8.94
CA LEU A 40 3.02 -3.03 -10.22
C LEU A 40 3.93 -3.86 -11.13
N SER A 41 3.53 -4.02 -12.39
CA SER A 41 4.37 -4.66 -13.40
C SER A 41 5.69 -3.91 -13.57
N GLU A 42 6.72 -4.59 -14.06
CA GLU A 42 8.01 -4.00 -14.40
C GLU A 42 7.94 -2.86 -15.46
N TYR A 43 6.82 -2.80 -16.18
CA TYR A 43 6.50 -1.77 -17.18
C TYR A 43 5.86 -0.52 -16.58
N SER A 44 5.43 -0.57 -15.31
CA SER A 44 4.90 0.62 -14.64
C SER A 44 5.97 1.69 -14.47
N LYS A 45 5.58 2.96 -14.56
CA LYS A 45 6.51 4.09 -14.45
C LYS A 45 7.38 4.02 -13.19
N SER A 46 6.77 3.69 -12.05
CA SER A 46 7.40 3.66 -10.72
C SER A 46 8.03 2.32 -10.33
N SER A 47 7.83 1.28 -11.15
CA SER A 47 8.29 -0.09 -10.90
C SER A 47 9.42 -0.48 -11.85
N GLY A 48 9.98 -1.67 -11.65
CA GLY A 48 11.09 -2.21 -12.42
C GLY A 48 11.36 -3.67 -12.04
N LEU A 49 12.53 -4.18 -12.43
CA LEU A 49 12.93 -5.55 -12.12
C LEU A 49 13.66 -5.63 -10.76
N GLY A 50 13.49 -6.76 -10.07
CA GLY A 50 14.22 -7.08 -8.84
C GLY A 50 14.03 -6.01 -7.76
N ASP A 51 15.12 -5.38 -7.34
CA ASP A 51 15.16 -4.36 -6.29
C ASP A 51 14.39 -3.07 -6.60
N ASP A 52 14.04 -2.87 -7.87
CA ASP A 52 13.24 -1.74 -8.36
C ASP A 52 11.74 -2.08 -8.47
N ALA A 53 11.34 -3.33 -8.23
CA ALA A 53 9.93 -3.71 -8.18
C ALA A 53 9.19 -2.90 -7.11
N ALA A 54 7.99 -2.45 -7.47
CA ALA A 54 7.18 -1.57 -6.64
C ALA A 54 5.73 -2.05 -6.60
N SER A 55 5.02 -1.57 -5.58
CA SER A 55 3.60 -1.81 -5.40
C SER A 55 2.89 -0.51 -5.08
N MET A 56 1.65 -0.37 -5.56
CA MET A 56 0.71 0.61 -5.04
C MET A 56 0.10 0.05 -3.76
N VAL A 57 0.09 0.84 -2.70
CA VAL A 57 -0.29 0.38 -1.37
C VAL A 57 -1.28 1.35 -0.74
N HIS A 58 -2.36 0.79 -0.20
CA HIS A 58 -3.21 1.50 0.75
C HIS A 58 -2.84 1.10 2.16
N VAL A 59 -2.54 2.09 2.99
CA VAL A 59 -2.23 1.94 4.41
C VAL A 59 -3.43 2.42 5.23
N PHE A 60 -4.05 1.51 5.96
CA PHE A 60 -5.24 1.77 6.78
C PHE A 60 -4.91 1.78 8.26
N TYR A 61 -5.35 2.80 8.98
CA TYR A 61 -5.08 2.94 10.41
C TYR A 61 -6.13 3.81 11.12
N GLU A 62 -6.27 3.67 12.43
CA GLU A 62 -7.09 4.58 13.24
C GLU A 62 -6.29 5.84 13.61
N SER A 63 -6.95 7.00 13.74
CA SER A 63 -6.28 8.27 14.05
C SER A 63 -5.35 8.23 15.28
N LYS A 64 -5.66 7.39 16.28
CA LYS A 64 -4.84 7.22 17.49
C LYS A 64 -3.48 6.56 17.23
N ASP A 65 -3.34 5.83 16.13
CA ASP A 65 -2.13 5.08 15.76
C ASP A 65 -1.27 5.83 14.72
N GLU A 66 -1.75 6.95 14.18
CA GLU A 66 -1.14 7.69 13.06
C GLU A 66 0.36 7.93 13.24
N ARG A 67 0.78 8.52 14.37
CA ARG A 67 2.19 8.80 14.63
C ARG A 67 3.06 7.54 14.63
N LYS A 68 2.56 6.42 15.14
CA LYS A 68 3.30 5.15 15.17
C LYS A 68 3.39 4.54 13.77
N VAL A 69 2.33 4.68 12.97
CA VAL A 69 2.31 4.23 11.57
C VAL A 69 3.31 5.04 10.75
N LEU A 70 3.26 6.37 10.80
CA LEU A 70 4.21 7.22 10.08
C LEU A 70 5.67 6.87 10.43
N ASN A 71 5.97 6.69 11.73
CA ASN A 71 7.30 6.28 12.17
C ASN A 71 7.71 4.88 11.67
N ALA A 72 6.77 3.93 11.62
CA ALA A 72 7.03 2.58 11.14
C ALA A 72 7.43 2.59 9.66
N PHE A 73 6.71 3.34 8.83
CA PHE A 73 7.01 3.49 7.41
C PHE A 73 8.29 4.31 7.16
N ALA A 74 8.49 5.40 7.89
CA ALA A 74 9.72 6.19 7.81
C ALA A 74 10.97 5.34 8.16
N SER A 75 10.87 4.47 9.18
CA SER A 75 11.96 3.54 9.53
C SER A 75 12.28 2.49 8.47
N ALA A 76 11.33 2.23 7.56
CA ALA A 76 11.50 1.35 6.42
C ALA A 76 11.99 2.10 5.16
N GLY A 77 12.07 3.43 5.18
CA GLY A 77 12.46 4.26 4.05
C GLY A 77 11.29 4.80 3.22
N ILE A 78 10.05 4.68 3.71
CA ILE A 78 8.84 5.13 3.01
C ILE A 78 8.33 6.43 3.63
N ASP A 79 8.28 7.50 2.84
CA ASP A 79 7.70 8.79 3.25
C ASP A 79 6.17 8.77 3.11
N LEU A 80 5.51 8.08 4.03
CA LEU A 80 4.05 8.01 4.09
C LEU A 80 3.42 9.36 4.48
N GLU A 81 4.17 10.24 5.15
CA GLU A 81 3.65 11.53 5.62
C GLU A 81 3.31 12.47 4.46
N SER A 82 4.05 12.37 3.35
CA SER A 82 3.79 13.08 2.10
C SER A 82 2.47 12.70 1.41
N ALA A 83 1.95 11.50 1.64
CA ALA A 83 0.71 11.01 1.03
C ALA A 83 -0.53 11.52 1.77
N GLU A 84 -1.58 11.94 1.07
CA GLU A 84 -2.80 12.47 1.70
C GLU A 84 -3.49 11.45 2.62
N ALA A 85 -3.87 11.88 3.83
CA ALA A 85 -4.69 11.08 4.74
C ALA A 85 -6.18 11.30 4.48
N VAL A 86 -6.83 10.30 3.89
CA VAL A 86 -8.25 10.35 3.53
C VAL A 86 -9.08 9.51 4.51
N PRO A 87 -10.18 10.04 5.08
CA PRO A 87 -11.08 9.21 5.88
C PRO A 87 -11.75 8.14 5.01
N VAL A 88 -11.82 6.91 5.51
CA VAL A 88 -12.50 5.81 4.81
C VAL A 88 -14.00 5.92 5.03
N ASP A 89 -14.79 5.94 3.96
CA ASP A 89 -16.25 5.97 4.04
C ASP A 89 -16.76 4.68 4.72
N PRO A 90 -17.50 4.78 5.84
CA PRO A 90 -18.19 3.65 6.43
C PRO A 90 -19.02 2.84 5.42
N ASN A 91 -19.61 3.48 4.42
CA ASN A 91 -20.46 2.85 3.41
C ASN A 91 -19.73 2.59 2.09
N SER A 92 -18.40 2.59 2.10
CA SER A 92 -17.58 2.31 0.92
C SER A 92 -18.04 1.05 0.19
N SER A 93 -18.15 1.14 -1.13
CA SER A 93 -18.46 0.00 -2.00
C SER A 93 -17.25 -0.91 -2.24
N LEU A 94 -16.06 -0.52 -1.78
CA LEU A 94 -14.83 -1.25 -2.00
C LEU A 94 -14.70 -2.42 -0.99
N PRO A 95 -14.61 -3.68 -1.45
CA PRO A 95 -14.60 -4.83 -0.55
C PRO A 95 -13.44 -4.84 0.45
N HIS A 96 -12.24 -4.42 0.03
CA HIS A 96 -11.06 -4.39 0.90
C HIS A 96 -11.20 -3.39 2.04
N GLU A 97 -11.81 -2.23 1.80
CA GLU A 97 -12.09 -1.23 2.84
C GLU A 97 -13.09 -1.78 3.87
N GLN A 98 -14.17 -2.40 3.41
CA GLN A 98 -15.16 -3.04 4.29
C GLN A 98 -14.54 -4.17 5.12
N ASN A 99 -13.76 -5.05 4.49
CA ASN A 99 -13.09 -6.17 5.16
C ASN A 99 -12.16 -5.66 6.27
N ILE A 100 -11.32 -4.66 5.97
CA ILE A 100 -10.40 -4.09 6.95
C ILE A 100 -11.16 -3.40 8.08
N MET A 101 -12.27 -2.73 7.79
CA MET A 101 -13.06 -1.98 8.75
C MET A 101 -13.76 -2.86 9.80
N TYR A 102 -14.25 -4.04 9.38
CA TYR A 102 -14.96 -4.97 10.26
C TYR A 102 -14.07 -6.04 10.90
N THR A 103 -12.83 -6.21 10.43
CA THR A 103 -11.89 -7.18 11.00
C THR A 103 -11.15 -6.59 12.20
N LYS A 104 -11.07 -7.32 13.30
CA LYS A 104 -10.39 -6.86 14.51
C LYS A 104 -8.87 -6.85 14.33
N GLU A 105 -8.37 -7.84 13.62
CA GLU A 105 -6.96 -8.04 13.32
C GLU A 105 -6.45 -7.03 12.28
N ASN A 106 -5.13 -6.85 12.26
CA ASN A 106 -4.45 -6.18 11.16
C ASN A 106 -4.43 -7.15 9.97
N LEU A 107 -4.81 -6.65 8.80
CA LEU A 107 -4.84 -7.43 7.57
C LEU A 107 -3.69 -7.04 6.66
N TYR A 108 -3.16 -8.02 5.94
CA TYR A 108 -2.28 -7.83 4.80
C TYR A 108 -2.99 -8.48 3.61
N LEU A 109 -3.62 -7.65 2.78
CA LEU A 109 -4.34 -8.08 1.60
C LEU A 109 -3.46 -7.79 0.39
N GLN A 110 -3.06 -8.82 -0.34
CA GLN A 110 -2.25 -8.68 -1.54
C GLN A 110 -3.03 -9.22 -2.74
N ASP A 111 -3.11 -8.40 -3.78
CA ASP A 111 -3.66 -8.81 -5.07
C ASP A 111 -2.71 -9.79 -5.76
N LEU A 112 -3.26 -10.79 -6.44
CA LEU A 112 -2.46 -11.82 -7.13
C LEU A 112 -2.09 -11.44 -8.57
N TYR A 113 -2.65 -10.32 -9.08
CA TYR A 113 -2.35 -9.81 -10.41
C TYR A 113 -1.37 -8.64 -10.33
N THR A 114 -0.79 -8.32 -11.48
CA THR A 114 0.07 -7.16 -11.67
C THR A 114 -0.66 -6.07 -12.44
N TRP A 115 -0.39 -4.83 -12.08
CA TRP A 115 -1.07 -3.65 -12.61
C TRP A 115 -0.07 -2.71 -13.29
N GLU A 116 -0.54 -1.95 -14.28
CA GLU A 116 0.27 -0.92 -14.93
C GLU A 116 -0.13 0.46 -14.43
N GLU A 117 0.81 1.15 -13.80
CA GLU A 117 0.61 2.54 -13.37
C GLU A 117 0.95 3.52 -14.51
N GLY A 118 -0.03 4.34 -14.87
CA GLY A 118 0.14 5.47 -15.77
C GLY A 118 0.05 5.10 -17.24
N ALA A 119 0.56 5.99 -18.09
CA ALA A 119 0.65 5.73 -19.52
C ALA A 119 1.73 4.68 -19.82
N PRO A 120 1.59 3.89 -20.90
CA PRO A 120 2.63 2.97 -21.32
C PRO A 120 3.97 3.68 -21.52
N LEU A 121 5.06 3.00 -21.14
CA LEU A 121 6.41 3.51 -21.40
C LEU A 121 6.67 3.60 -22.90
N SER A 122 7.43 4.62 -23.29
CA SER A 122 7.92 4.76 -24.66
C SER A 122 8.92 3.66 -25.00
N ALA A 123 9.10 3.39 -26.30
CA ALA A 123 10.06 2.39 -26.77
C ALA A 123 11.48 2.64 -26.29
N ASP A 124 11.89 3.90 -26.15
CA ASP A 124 13.24 4.26 -25.68
C ASP A 124 13.40 4.02 -24.17
N GLU A 125 12.35 4.30 -23.37
CA GLU A 125 12.33 3.96 -21.95
C GLU A 125 12.39 2.44 -21.73
N LEU A 126 11.65 1.66 -22.54
CA LEU A 126 11.71 0.21 -22.50
C LEU A 126 13.11 -0.31 -22.84
N LYS A 127 13.72 0.18 -23.93
CA LYS A 127 15.08 -0.21 -24.32
C LYS A 127 16.11 0.07 -23.22
N SER A 128 16.04 1.28 -22.65
CA SER A 128 16.93 1.68 -21.55
C SER A 128 16.75 0.79 -20.32
N ARG A 129 15.50 0.55 -19.91
CA ARG A 129 15.16 -0.22 -18.71
C ARG A 129 15.52 -1.69 -18.82
N PHE A 130 15.18 -2.32 -19.95
CA PHE A 130 15.37 -3.76 -20.16
C PHE A 130 16.69 -4.11 -20.87
N LYS A 131 17.54 -3.10 -21.13
CA LYS A 131 18.80 -3.26 -21.87
C LYS A 131 18.59 -3.99 -23.21
N MET A 132 17.46 -3.72 -23.86
CA MET A 132 17.14 -4.30 -25.16
C MET A 132 17.99 -3.62 -26.23
N LYS A 133 18.66 -4.42 -27.06
CA LYS A 133 19.47 -3.93 -28.19
C LYS A 133 18.59 -3.42 -29.32
#